data_AF-A0AAD4GAF2-F1
#
_entry.id   AF-A0AAD4GAF2-F1
#
_cell.length_a   1.000
_cell.length_b   1.000
_cell.length_c   1.000
_cell.angle_alpha   90.00
_cell.angle_beta   90.00
_cell.angle_gamma   90.00
#
_symmetry.space_group_name_H-M   'P 1'
#
loop_
_entity.id
_entity.type
_entity.pdbx_description
1 polymer ?
#
loop_
_entity_poly.entity_id
_entity_poly.type
_entity_poly.pdbx_seq_one_letter_code
_entity_poly.pdbx_strand_id
1 'polypeptide(L)'
;MTLDSTYGLGIHPTINNLAKARQYLSLILFTDDMTKCLHRGSLTFKKIKSTIGGIMHHLLDLAILPAEDSLNAFTWQEAWKRYLMWLQDPKVMQPEIHECWLTHYSLLSKDEAIRSNFKTILTFDMNWCTSYAAQPFIHDPVEWQLHLQIATERLLQLSSCDDCSISTHHYDPYDSSRKNARCPRESHDQPFRDNTSNIKSKSEPTCLICSCNGHRIVECKEDITTKGKQTFAKFINGQLVRRSNDAPLCILFNLNLTRKPCKHTHATSQHLCSFCSESAHAALTRLCI
;
A
#
# COMPACT_ATOMS: atom_id res chain seq x y z
N MET A 1 17.67 8.04 31.60
CA MET A 1 18.23 8.96 30.57
C MET A 1 17.14 9.95 30.20
N THR A 2 17.21 11.16 30.77
CA THR A 2 16.37 12.31 30.41
C THR A 2 16.92 12.90 29.12
N LEU A 3 16.23 12.65 28.01
CA LEU A 3 16.56 13.26 26.73
C LEU A 3 16.17 14.75 26.76
N ASP A 4 17.15 15.53 26.32
CA ASP A 4 17.21 16.97 26.34
C ASP A 4 16.08 17.61 25.51
N SER A 5 15.51 18.67 26.05
CA SER A 5 14.35 19.41 25.56
C SER A 5 14.73 20.26 24.33
N THR A 6 14.94 19.63 23.17
CA THR A 6 15.06 20.39 21.91
C THR A 6 13.69 20.84 21.37
N TYR A 7 12.59 20.31 21.92
CA TYR A 7 11.20 20.70 21.63
C TYR A 7 10.45 20.96 22.94
N GLY A 8 10.46 22.20 23.43
CA GLY A 8 9.95 22.56 24.76
C GLY A 8 8.45 22.38 25.01
N LEU A 9 7.69 21.88 24.04
CA LEU A 9 6.25 21.63 24.16
C LEU A 9 5.96 20.13 24.09
N GLY A 10 5.51 19.56 25.20
CA GLY A 10 5.05 18.18 25.26
C GLY A 10 3.77 17.94 24.44
N ILE A 11 3.35 16.67 24.36
CA ILE A 11 2.13 16.26 23.64
C ILE A 11 0.90 16.91 24.28
N HIS A 12 0.09 17.58 23.46
CA HIS A 12 -1.05 18.36 23.97
C HIS A 12 -2.16 17.42 24.51
N PRO A 13 -2.77 17.70 25.69
CA PRO A 13 -3.76 16.82 26.33
C PRO A 13 -4.99 16.48 25.48
N THR A 14 -5.34 17.32 24.51
CA THR A 14 -6.45 17.07 23.57
C THR A 14 -6.28 15.75 22.80
N ILE A 15 -5.04 15.35 22.51
CA ILE A 15 -4.75 14.08 21.83
C ILE A 15 -5.21 12.90 22.68
N ASN A 16 -5.06 12.97 24.01
CA ASN A 16 -5.57 11.93 24.92
C ASN A 16 -7.11 11.83 24.87
N ASN A 17 -7.81 12.95 24.72
CA ASN A 17 -9.27 12.94 24.62
C ASN A 17 -9.74 12.30 23.31
N LEU A 18 -9.03 12.58 22.20
CA LEU A 18 -9.29 11.94 20.91
C LEU A 18 -9.03 10.43 20.96
N ALA A 19 -7.93 10.01 21.61
CA ALA A 19 -7.60 8.60 21.80
C ALA A 19 -8.67 7.85 22.61
N LYS A 20 -9.13 8.44 23.73
CA LYS A 20 -10.24 7.89 24.54
C LYS A 20 -11.54 7.78 23.76
N ALA A 21 -11.75 8.68 22.81
CA ALA A 21 -12.89 8.66 21.89
C ALA A 21 -12.75 7.65 20.74
N ARG A 22 -11.67 6.87 20.70
CA ARG A 22 -11.33 5.91 19.63
C ARG A 22 -11.38 6.55 18.23
N GLN A 23 -11.03 7.83 18.15
CA GLN A 23 -10.86 8.50 16.87
C GLN A 23 -9.55 8.06 16.23
N TYR A 24 -9.53 7.99 14.89
CA TYR A 24 -8.28 7.86 14.15
C TYR A 24 -7.39 9.08 14.45
N LEU A 25 -6.17 8.83 14.93
CA LEU A 25 -5.21 9.88 15.26
C LEU A 25 -4.22 10.02 14.09
N SER A 26 -4.50 10.99 13.22
CA SER A 26 -3.58 11.35 12.14
C SER A 26 -2.19 11.73 12.68
N LEU A 27 -1.12 11.33 11.99
CA LEU A 27 0.24 11.74 12.35
C LEU A 27 0.45 13.26 12.28
N ILE A 28 -0.41 13.97 11.54
CA ILE A 28 -0.44 15.44 11.52
C ILE A 28 -0.54 16.01 12.94
N LEU A 29 -1.30 15.36 13.84
CA LEU A 29 -1.44 15.77 15.24
C LEU A 29 -0.12 15.74 16.02
N PHE A 30 0.83 14.93 15.58
CA PHE A 30 2.11 14.72 16.24
C PHE A 30 3.24 15.52 15.61
N THR A 31 2.96 16.32 14.58
CA THR A 31 3.96 17.23 13.99
C THR A 31 4.30 18.38 14.93
N ASP A 32 5.50 18.93 14.78
CA ASP A 32 5.92 20.11 15.54
C ASP A 32 5.04 21.34 15.29
N ASP A 33 4.67 21.59 14.04
CA ASP A 33 3.81 22.71 13.68
C ASP A 33 2.43 22.57 14.31
N MET A 34 1.81 21.38 14.23
CA MET A 34 0.52 21.17 14.87
C MET A 34 0.61 21.26 16.39
N THR A 35 1.72 20.80 17.00
CA THR A 35 1.92 20.96 18.44
C THR A 35 1.99 22.43 18.84
N LYS A 36 2.77 23.25 18.12
CA LYS A 36 2.83 24.70 18.36
C LYS A 36 1.45 25.34 18.18
N CYS A 37 0.73 24.96 17.15
CA CYS A 37 -0.63 25.44 16.87
C CYS A 37 -1.59 25.09 18.02
N LEU A 38 -1.57 23.85 18.51
CA LEU A 38 -2.40 23.41 19.64
C LEU A 38 -2.09 24.20 20.92
N HIS A 39 -0.81 24.38 21.27
CA HIS A 39 -0.43 25.10 22.49
C HIS A 39 -0.67 26.61 22.40
N ARG A 40 -0.55 27.21 21.22
CA ARG A 40 -0.83 28.65 21.02
C ARG A 40 -2.32 28.98 20.87
N GLY A 41 -3.11 28.03 20.35
CA GLY A 41 -4.46 28.30 19.87
C GLY A 41 -5.52 27.28 20.29
N SER A 42 -5.34 26.50 21.37
CA SER A 42 -6.29 25.44 21.74
C SER A 42 -7.77 25.89 21.89
N LEU A 43 -7.99 27.19 22.15
CA LEU A 43 -9.31 27.82 22.26
C LEU A 43 -9.95 28.22 20.92
N THR A 44 -9.16 28.36 19.84
CA THR A 44 -9.65 28.78 18.52
C THR A 44 -10.03 27.63 17.61
N PHE A 45 -9.62 26.40 17.94
CA PHE A 45 -9.99 25.25 17.14
C PHE A 45 -11.47 24.90 17.32
N LYS A 46 -12.13 24.62 16.19
CA LYS A 46 -13.48 24.10 16.17
C LYS A 46 -13.52 22.78 16.97
N LYS A 47 -14.53 22.66 17.83
CA LYS A 47 -14.77 21.46 18.62
C LYS A 47 -16.08 20.81 18.19
N ILE A 48 -16.09 19.50 18.08
CA ILE A 48 -17.28 18.69 17.83
C ILE A 48 -17.75 18.03 19.14
N LYS A 49 -19.07 17.91 19.30
CA LYS A 49 -19.65 17.16 20.43
C LYS A 49 -19.62 15.68 20.08
N SER A 50 -19.06 14.87 20.97
CA SER A 50 -19.07 13.41 20.87
C SER A 50 -19.52 12.81 22.20
N THR A 51 -20.34 11.77 22.15
CA THR A 51 -20.82 11.09 23.36
C THR A 51 -20.03 9.81 23.56
N ILE A 52 -19.27 9.71 24.64
CA ILE A 52 -18.42 8.55 24.96
C ILE A 52 -18.90 8.01 26.31
N GLY A 53 -19.38 6.77 26.35
CA GLY A 53 -19.90 6.18 27.59
C GLY A 53 -21.08 6.96 28.21
N GLY A 54 -21.90 7.63 27.39
CA GLY A 54 -23.03 8.45 27.85
C GLY A 54 -22.65 9.87 28.32
N ILE A 55 -21.36 10.20 28.36
CA ILE A 55 -20.88 11.54 28.73
C ILE A 55 -20.58 12.33 27.46
N MET A 56 -21.02 13.59 27.42
CA MET A 56 -20.75 14.50 26.31
C MET A 56 -19.33 15.08 26.45
N HIS A 57 -18.51 14.86 25.43
CA HIS A 57 -17.15 15.40 25.30
C HIS A 57 -17.08 16.40 24.15
N HIS A 58 -16.31 17.47 24.35
CA HIS A 58 -15.94 18.41 23.30
C HIS A 58 -14.57 18.03 22.74
N LEU A 59 -14.55 17.41 21.57
CA LEU A 59 -13.34 16.93 20.91
C LEU A 59 -12.88 17.92 19.84
N LEU A 60 -11.58 17.92 19.52
CA LEU A 60 -11.06 18.65 18.38
C LEU A 60 -11.70 18.16 17.08
N ASP A 61 -12.18 19.07 16.23
CA ASP A 61 -12.65 18.73 14.90
C ASP A 61 -11.45 18.35 14.02
N LEU A 62 -11.31 17.07 13.66
CA LEU A 62 -10.18 16.59 12.85
C LEU A 62 -10.27 17.03 11.38
N ALA A 63 -11.44 17.47 10.90
CA ALA A 63 -11.62 17.91 9.52
C ALA A 63 -10.87 19.22 9.20
N ILE A 64 -10.38 19.93 10.23
CA ILE A 64 -9.60 21.16 10.07
C ILE A 64 -8.11 20.89 9.87
N LEU A 65 -7.66 19.64 10.05
CA LEU A 65 -6.26 19.28 9.90
C LEU A 65 -5.87 19.29 8.42
N PRO A 66 -4.62 19.67 8.09
CA PRO A 66 -4.05 19.42 6.78
C PRO A 66 -4.18 17.96 6.36
N ALA A 67 -4.22 17.72 5.06
CA ALA A 67 -4.26 16.38 4.52
C ALA A 67 -2.97 15.62 4.88
N GLU A 68 -3.11 14.42 5.44
CA GLU A 68 -1.96 13.65 5.92
C GLU A 68 -1.09 13.11 4.77
N ASP A 69 -1.67 12.91 3.60
CA ASP A 69 -0.96 12.51 2.38
C ASP A 69 -0.01 13.60 1.82
N SER A 70 -0.09 14.82 2.35
CA SER A 70 0.84 15.92 2.05
C SER A 70 2.07 15.95 2.94
N LEU A 71 2.21 15.03 3.90
CA LEU A 71 3.42 14.92 4.71
C LEU A 71 4.64 14.66 3.81
N ASN A 72 5.77 15.25 4.17
CA ASN A 72 7.07 14.87 3.60
C ASN A 72 7.76 13.85 4.52
N ALA A 73 8.77 13.16 3.99
CA ALA A 73 9.48 12.10 4.71
C ALA A 73 10.07 12.55 6.06
N PHE A 74 10.64 13.75 6.12
CA PHE A 74 11.26 14.27 7.34
C PHE A 74 10.21 14.55 8.43
N THR A 75 9.14 15.26 8.07
CA THR A 75 8.03 15.57 8.98
C THR A 75 7.31 14.30 9.44
N TRP A 76 7.15 13.31 8.55
CA TRP A 76 6.57 12.01 8.91
C TRP A 76 7.43 11.25 9.94
N GLN A 77 8.76 11.20 9.77
CA GLN A 77 9.65 10.58 10.74
C GLN A 77 9.63 11.30 12.10
N GLU A 78 9.56 12.63 12.10
CA GLU A 78 9.44 13.44 13.31
C GLU A 78 8.13 13.17 14.05
N ALA A 79 7.01 13.19 13.33
CA ALA A 79 5.69 12.87 13.86
C ALA A 79 5.64 11.46 14.45
N TRP A 80 6.21 10.47 13.77
CA TRP A 80 6.28 9.09 14.27
C TRP A 80 7.05 8.97 15.59
N LYS A 81 8.20 9.63 15.71
CA LYS A 81 8.97 9.64 16.96
C LYS A 81 8.14 10.18 18.12
N ARG A 82 7.39 11.26 17.89
CA ARG A 82 6.50 11.87 18.89
C ARG A 82 5.29 11.00 19.21
N TYR A 83 4.73 10.35 18.22
CA TYR A 83 3.66 9.37 18.39
C TYR A 83 4.11 8.19 19.25
N LEU A 84 5.30 7.63 18.99
CA LEU A 84 5.87 6.53 19.79
C LEU A 84 6.18 6.98 21.22
N MET A 85 6.76 8.17 21.41
CA MET A 85 6.98 8.74 22.75
C MET A 85 5.66 8.88 23.52
N TRP A 86 4.58 9.28 22.85
CA TRP A 86 3.25 9.37 23.45
C TRP A 86 2.69 8.00 23.84
N LEU A 87 2.83 7.01 22.95
CA LEU A 87 2.40 5.63 23.21
C LEU A 87 3.18 4.94 24.33
N GLN A 88 4.41 5.39 24.61
CA GLN A 88 5.24 4.84 25.67
C GLN A 88 4.69 5.14 27.07
N ASP A 89 3.82 6.13 27.23
CA ASP A 89 3.18 6.43 28.52
C ASP A 89 2.15 5.32 28.88
N PRO A 90 2.39 4.52 29.92
CA PRO A 90 1.49 3.43 30.31
C PRO A 90 0.11 3.92 30.79
N LYS A 91 -0.05 5.22 31.07
CA LYS A 91 -1.36 5.82 31.37
C LYS A 91 -2.21 6.04 30.12
N VAL A 92 -1.58 6.04 28.95
CA VAL A 92 -2.21 6.32 27.66
C VAL A 92 -2.58 5.03 26.96
N MET A 93 -1.63 4.09 26.82
CA MET A 93 -1.82 2.83 26.10
C MET A 93 -1.12 1.65 26.80
N GLN A 94 -1.55 0.44 26.43
CA GLN A 94 -0.92 -0.80 26.87
C GLN A 94 0.47 -0.97 26.20
N PRO A 95 1.49 -1.49 26.89
CA PRO A 95 2.85 -1.65 26.35
C PRO A 95 2.92 -2.41 25.01
N GLU A 96 2.04 -3.38 24.83
CA GLU A 96 1.95 -4.22 23.62
C GLU A 96 1.56 -3.38 22.39
N ILE A 97 0.75 -2.33 22.59
CA ILE A 97 0.37 -1.39 21.52
C ILE A 97 1.60 -0.56 21.10
N HIS A 98 2.40 -0.11 22.07
CA HIS A 98 3.63 0.62 21.78
C HIS A 98 4.62 -0.26 21.00
N GLU A 99 4.85 -1.51 21.41
CA GLU A 99 5.77 -2.44 20.72
C GLU A 99 5.31 -2.75 19.29
N CYS A 100 4.00 -2.94 19.12
CA CYS A 100 3.34 -3.15 17.84
C CYS A 100 3.61 -2.00 16.85
N TRP A 101 3.44 -0.76 17.29
CA TRP A 101 3.69 0.44 16.48
C TRP A 101 5.17 0.75 16.29
N LEU A 102 6.02 0.47 17.28
CA LEU A 102 7.46 0.61 17.17
C LEU A 102 8.03 -0.30 16.09
N THR A 103 7.55 -1.55 16.04
CA THR A 103 7.93 -2.51 15.00
C THR A 103 7.46 -2.04 13.62
N HIS A 104 6.21 -1.59 13.50
CA HIS A 104 5.66 -1.01 12.26
C HIS A 104 6.53 0.13 11.73
N TYR A 105 6.80 1.13 12.58
CA TYR A 105 7.64 2.27 12.21
C TYR A 105 9.05 1.82 11.82
N SER A 106 9.69 0.95 12.60
CA SER A 106 11.05 0.47 12.34
C SER A 106 11.19 -0.25 11.00
N LEU A 107 10.14 -0.93 10.54
CA LEU A 107 10.12 -1.60 9.24
C LEU A 107 9.91 -0.60 8.10
N LEU A 108 9.06 0.42 8.27
CA LEU A 108 8.85 1.48 7.28
C LEU A 108 10.02 2.46 7.20
N SER A 109 10.70 2.72 8.32
CA SER A 109 11.70 3.77 8.44
C SER A 109 13.08 3.39 7.89
N LYS A 110 13.19 2.28 7.16
CA LYS A 110 14.44 1.87 6.52
C LYS A 110 14.78 2.86 5.39
N ASP A 111 16.01 3.37 5.41
CA ASP A 111 16.45 4.49 4.56
C ASP A 111 16.21 4.24 3.06
N GLU A 112 16.50 3.03 2.56
CA GLU A 112 16.26 2.66 1.17
C GLU A 112 14.77 2.71 0.78
N ALA A 113 13.87 2.33 1.70
CA ALA A 113 12.43 2.32 1.45
C ALA A 113 11.90 3.76 1.38
N ILE A 114 12.28 4.61 2.33
CA ILE A 114 11.87 6.03 2.35
C ILE A 114 12.39 6.76 1.13
N ARG A 115 13.67 6.58 0.79
CA ARG A 115 14.30 7.30 -0.32
C ARG A 115 13.74 6.93 -1.69
N SER A 116 13.32 5.68 -1.89
CA SER A 116 12.87 5.19 -3.19
C SER A 116 11.37 5.41 -3.43
N ASN A 117 10.52 5.38 -2.39
CA ASN A 117 9.07 5.41 -2.60
C ASN A 117 8.27 5.90 -1.38
N PHE A 118 8.64 7.06 -0.83
CA PHE A 118 7.98 7.61 0.37
C PHE A 118 6.45 7.74 0.24
N LYS A 119 5.93 8.16 -0.90
CA LYS A 119 4.47 8.31 -1.11
C LYS A 119 3.72 6.97 -0.93
N THR A 120 4.33 5.87 -1.37
CA THR A 120 3.81 4.52 -1.15
C THR A 120 3.81 4.16 0.33
N ILE A 121 4.91 4.45 1.02
CA ILE A 121 5.04 4.19 2.46
C ILE A 121 3.97 4.97 3.23
N LEU A 122 3.82 6.26 2.95
CA LEU A 122 2.82 7.10 3.60
C LEU A 122 1.40 6.61 3.35
N THR A 123 1.09 6.23 2.11
CA THR A 123 -0.23 5.66 1.76
C THR A 123 -0.49 4.33 2.49
N PHE A 124 0.51 3.45 2.54
CA PHE A 124 0.41 2.19 3.26
C PHE A 124 0.20 2.42 4.76
N ASP A 125 0.99 3.32 5.34
CA ASP A 125 0.92 3.71 6.75
C ASP A 125 -0.47 4.24 7.12
N MET A 126 -0.98 5.23 6.39
CA MET A 126 -2.31 5.80 6.60
C MET A 126 -3.41 4.72 6.54
N ASN A 127 -3.35 3.82 5.55
CA ASN A 127 -4.31 2.73 5.42
C ASN A 127 -4.22 1.74 6.60
N TRP A 128 -3.00 1.43 7.03
CA TRP A 128 -2.75 0.54 8.17
C TRP A 128 -3.28 1.13 9.47
N CYS A 129 -2.93 2.39 9.76
CA CYS A 129 -3.38 3.11 10.94
C CYS A 129 -4.89 3.33 10.96
N THR A 130 -5.51 3.66 9.83
CA THR A 130 -6.97 3.77 9.71
C THR A 130 -7.66 2.43 9.97
N SER A 131 -7.11 1.33 9.43
CA SER A 131 -7.64 -0.02 9.66
C SER A 131 -7.55 -0.43 11.12
N TYR A 132 -6.43 -0.13 11.77
CA TYR A 132 -6.24 -0.41 13.20
C TYR A 132 -7.18 0.41 14.08
N ALA A 133 -7.38 1.71 13.76
CA ALA A 133 -8.32 2.55 14.51
C ALA A 133 -9.77 2.05 14.40
N ALA A 134 -10.17 1.53 13.24
CA ALA A 134 -11.48 0.94 13.04
C ALA A 134 -11.64 -0.39 13.79
N GLN A 135 -10.61 -1.23 13.78
CA GLN A 135 -10.60 -2.51 14.48
C GLN A 135 -9.16 -2.86 14.91
N PRO A 136 -8.82 -2.75 16.21
CA PRO A 136 -7.50 -3.12 16.69
C PRO A 136 -7.20 -4.60 16.40
N PHE A 137 -5.97 -4.89 15.97
CA PHE A 137 -5.49 -6.24 15.70
C PHE A 137 -4.02 -6.39 16.13
N ILE A 138 -3.59 -7.63 16.35
CA ILE A 138 -2.19 -7.94 16.66
C ILE A 138 -1.39 -7.88 15.35
N HIS A 139 -0.22 -7.25 15.36
CA HIS A 139 0.69 -7.26 14.22
C HIS A 139 1.28 -8.65 14.02
N ASP A 140 0.81 -9.39 13.02
CA ASP A 140 1.52 -10.53 12.46
C ASP A 140 2.57 -10.01 11.47
N PRO A 141 3.88 -10.17 11.75
CA PRO A 141 4.95 -9.67 10.87
C PRO A 141 4.85 -10.21 9.43
N VAL A 142 4.34 -11.43 9.25
CA VAL A 142 4.20 -12.06 7.93
C VAL A 142 3.05 -11.42 7.16
N GLU A 143 1.89 -11.21 7.80
CA GLU A 143 0.73 -10.50 7.19
C GLU A 143 1.12 -9.05 6.84
N TRP A 144 1.84 -8.39 7.75
CA TRP A 144 2.30 -7.03 7.55
C TRP A 144 3.21 -6.90 6.32
N GLN A 145 4.22 -7.78 6.22
CA GLN A 145 5.18 -7.74 5.11
C GLN A 145 4.50 -8.01 3.76
N LEU A 146 3.56 -8.95 3.73
CA LEU A 146 2.74 -9.24 2.55
C LEU A 146 1.92 -8.02 2.12
N HIS A 147 1.26 -7.34 3.06
CA HIS A 147 0.47 -6.15 2.73
C HIS A 147 1.34 -4.99 2.22
N LEU A 148 2.54 -4.80 2.76
CA LEU A 148 3.47 -3.80 2.25
C LEU A 148 3.92 -4.13 0.81
N GLN A 149 4.20 -5.40 0.52
CA GLN A 149 4.53 -5.85 -0.84
C GLN A 149 3.38 -5.57 -1.82
N ILE A 150 2.15 -5.95 -1.46
CA ILE A 150 0.95 -5.69 -2.27
C ILE A 150 0.77 -4.18 -2.53
N ALA A 151 0.95 -3.34 -1.52
CA ALA A 151 0.84 -1.88 -1.66
C ALA A 151 1.91 -1.33 -2.63
N THR A 152 3.14 -1.84 -2.53
CA THR A 152 4.26 -1.46 -3.39
C THR A 152 4.01 -1.87 -4.85
N GLU A 153 3.54 -3.10 -5.08
CA GLU A 153 3.25 -3.60 -6.43
C GLU A 153 2.11 -2.84 -7.11
N ARG A 154 1.07 -2.47 -6.37
CA ARG A 154 -0.06 -1.68 -6.91
C ARG A 154 0.37 -0.32 -7.42
N LEU A 155 1.28 0.35 -6.73
CA LEU A 155 1.77 1.67 -7.15
C LEU A 155 2.71 1.59 -8.35
N LEU A 156 3.54 0.54 -8.45
CA LEU A 156 4.33 0.26 -9.65
C LEU A 156 3.46 -0.04 -10.88
N GLN A 157 2.28 -0.62 -10.69
CA GLN A 157 1.31 -0.84 -11.77
C GLN A 157 0.65 0.46 -12.23
N LEU A 158 0.34 1.37 -11.30
CA LEU A 158 -0.22 2.69 -11.62
C LEU A 158 0.78 3.58 -12.36
N SER A 159 2.04 3.63 -11.91
CA SER A 159 3.09 4.42 -12.58
C SER A 159 3.43 3.92 -13.99
N SER A 160 3.19 2.64 -14.28
CA SER A 160 3.43 2.05 -15.60
C SER A 160 2.33 2.35 -16.63
N CYS A 161 1.16 2.85 -16.20
CA CYS A 161 0.05 3.17 -17.11
C CYS A 161 0.03 4.64 -17.56
N ASP A 162 0.75 5.54 -16.87
CA ASP A 162 0.76 6.97 -17.19
C ASP A 162 1.63 7.31 -18.43
N ASP A 163 2.45 6.37 -18.91
CA ASP A 163 3.24 6.51 -20.15
C ASP A 163 2.45 6.19 -21.43
N CYS A 164 1.16 5.86 -21.33
CA CYS A 164 0.26 5.78 -22.49
C CYS A 164 -0.47 7.10 -22.76
N SER A 165 0.25 8.23 -22.67
CA SER A 165 -0.21 9.49 -23.24
C SER A 165 0.01 9.46 -24.75
N ILE A 166 -1.01 8.96 -25.46
CA ILE A 166 -1.48 9.37 -26.80
C ILE A 166 -0.44 10.17 -27.60
N SER A 167 0.55 9.47 -28.15
CA SER A 167 1.32 9.98 -29.29
C SER A 167 0.55 9.61 -30.55
N THR A 168 -0.48 10.39 -30.88
CA THR A 168 -1.08 10.41 -32.21
C THR A 168 -0.09 11.05 -33.19
N HIS A 169 1.00 10.35 -33.51
CA HIS A 169 1.72 10.61 -34.75
C HIS A 169 0.99 9.89 -35.87
N HIS A 170 0.21 10.70 -36.59
CA HIS A 170 -0.36 10.39 -37.90
C HIS A 170 0.74 9.82 -38.80
N TYR A 171 0.49 8.62 -39.33
CA TYR A 171 1.32 7.97 -40.32
C TYR A 171 0.94 8.53 -41.70
N ASP A 172 1.77 9.43 -42.24
CA ASP A 172 1.66 9.86 -43.64
C ASP A 172 2.48 8.92 -44.53
N PRO A 173 1.88 8.22 -45.52
CA PRO A 173 2.62 7.36 -46.42
C PRO A 173 3.07 8.15 -47.67
N TYR A 174 4.37 8.03 -47.98
CA TYR A 174 5.09 8.45 -49.18
C TYR A 174 5.43 9.94 -49.36
N ASP A 175 6.75 10.24 -49.27
CA ASP A 175 7.42 10.87 -50.40
C ASP A 175 8.83 10.29 -50.59
N SER A 176 9.12 10.00 -51.84
CA SER A 176 10.30 9.32 -52.35
C SER A 176 11.22 10.33 -53.02
N SER A 177 12.35 10.68 -52.42
CA SER A 177 13.50 11.14 -53.20
C SER A 177 14.81 11.27 -52.43
N ARG A 178 15.81 10.52 -52.95
CA ARG A 178 17.25 10.86 -53.04
C ARG A 178 18.08 10.76 -51.75
N LYS A 179 19.36 10.40 -51.75
CA LYS A 179 20.31 9.70 -52.65
C LYS A 179 21.57 9.52 -51.78
N ASN A 180 22.17 8.33 -51.84
CA ASN A 180 23.61 8.02 -51.69
C ASN A 180 24.41 8.56 -50.49
N ALA A 181 24.90 7.66 -49.64
CA ALA A 181 26.34 7.43 -49.43
C ALA A 181 26.59 6.10 -48.70
N ARG A 182 27.36 5.19 -49.34
CA ARG A 182 28.12 4.11 -48.68
C ARG A 182 29.30 4.76 -47.94
N CYS A 183 29.81 4.27 -46.82
CA CYS A 183 30.68 3.08 -46.70
C CYS A 183 31.14 2.90 -45.21
N PRO A 184 31.84 1.80 -44.88
CA PRO A 184 31.81 1.11 -43.59
C PRO A 184 32.99 1.47 -42.68
N ARG A 185 32.89 1.12 -41.38
CA ARG A 185 34.03 0.57 -40.64
C ARG A 185 33.63 -0.10 -39.32
N GLU A 186 34.19 -1.29 -39.16
CA GLU A 186 34.31 -2.06 -37.92
C GLU A 186 34.96 -1.21 -36.82
N SER A 187 34.46 -1.36 -35.60
CA SER A 187 35.24 -1.14 -34.39
C SER A 187 34.72 -2.09 -33.32
N HIS A 188 35.60 -3.03 -32.98
CA HIS A 188 35.51 -3.87 -31.80
C HIS A 188 35.43 -3.00 -30.56
N ASP A 189 34.37 -3.16 -29.77
CA ASP A 189 34.40 -2.89 -28.34
C ASP A 189 33.62 -4.00 -27.63
N GLN A 190 34.36 -4.82 -26.89
CA GLN A 190 33.79 -5.83 -25.98
C GLN A 190 33.11 -5.12 -24.81
N PRO A 191 31.86 -5.45 -24.45
CA PRO A 191 31.35 -5.08 -23.15
C PRO A 191 31.84 -6.08 -22.10
N PHE A 192 32.45 -5.49 -21.08
CA PHE A 192 32.77 -6.00 -19.75
C PHE A 192 31.89 -7.17 -19.28
N ARG A 193 32.55 -8.25 -18.82
CA ARG A 193 31.92 -9.30 -18.02
C ARG A 193 31.62 -8.75 -16.62
N ASP A 194 30.36 -8.41 -16.36
CA ASP A 194 29.89 -8.26 -14.97
C ASP A 194 29.46 -9.61 -14.41
N ASN A 195 30.35 -10.14 -13.57
CA ASN A 195 30.14 -11.27 -12.70
C ASN A 195 29.38 -10.76 -11.46
N THR A 196 28.06 -10.92 -11.42
CA THR A 196 27.27 -10.76 -10.17
C THR A 196 26.35 -11.96 -9.95
N SER A 197 26.95 -13.06 -9.53
CA SER A 197 26.28 -14.11 -8.78
C SER A 197 25.95 -13.60 -7.36
N ASN A 198 24.70 -13.17 -7.14
CA ASN A 198 23.88 -13.38 -5.92
C ASN A 198 22.73 -12.36 -5.84
N ILE A 199 21.82 -12.41 -6.81
CA ILE A 199 20.47 -11.90 -6.59
C ILE A 199 19.69 -13.08 -5.98
N LYS A 200 19.40 -12.98 -4.68
CA LYS A 200 18.38 -13.82 -4.03
C LYS A 200 17.13 -13.75 -4.89
N SER A 201 16.76 -14.88 -5.49
CA SER A 201 15.63 -15.04 -6.39
C SER A 201 14.35 -14.50 -5.75
N LYS A 202 13.92 -13.31 -6.21
CA LYS A 202 12.56 -12.83 -5.99
C LYS A 202 11.64 -13.90 -6.56
N SER A 203 10.83 -14.55 -5.74
CA SER A 203 9.86 -15.53 -6.22
C SER A 203 8.96 -14.81 -7.23
N GLU A 204 9.01 -15.26 -8.48
CA GLU A 204 8.20 -14.68 -9.55
C GLU A 204 6.71 -14.80 -9.21
N PRO A 205 5.89 -13.76 -9.46
CA PRO A 205 4.48 -13.78 -9.14
C PRO A 205 3.75 -14.89 -9.90
N THR A 206 2.89 -15.64 -9.21
CA THR A 206 2.04 -16.67 -9.81
C THR A 206 0.82 -16.03 -10.48
N CYS A 207 0.60 -16.32 -11.76
CA CYS A 207 -0.53 -15.85 -12.52
C CYS A 207 -1.85 -16.50 -12.04
N LEU A 208 -2.88 -15.69 -11.74
CA LEU A 208 -4.20 -16.17 -11.30
C LEU A 208 -5.05 -16.80 -12.42
N ILE A 209 -4.55 -16.86 -13.66
CA ILE A 209 -5.26 -17.50 -14.79
C ILE A 209 -4.71 -18.90 -15.06
N CYS A 210 -3.39 -19.02 -15.25
CA CYS A 210 -2.76 -20.26 -15.72
C CYS A 210 -1.88 -20.97 -14.67
N SER A 211 -1.68 -20.35 -13.51
CA SER A 211 -0.80 -20.82 -12.43
C SER A 211 0.69 -20.86 -12.77
N CYS A 212 1.11 -20.33 -13.92
CA CYS A 212 2.52 -20.15 -14.25
C CYS A 212 3.10 -18.95 -13.50
N ASN A 213 4.41 -19.00 -13.24
CA ASN A 213 5.17 -17.85 -12.78
C ASN A 213 5.76 -17.09 -13.98
N GLY A 214 6.23 -15.86 -13.75
CA GLY A 214 7.02 -15.11 -14.73
C GLY A 214 6.23 -14.16 -15.63
N HIS A 215 4.91 -14.03 -15.44
CA HIS A 215 4.10 -13.02 -16.14
C HIS A 215 2.96 -12.46 -15.30
N ARG A 216 2.47 -11.28 -15.69
CA ARG A 216 1.34 -10.63 -15.03
C ARG A 216 0.02 -11.17 -15.57
N ILE A 217 -1.01 -11.18 -14.73
CA ILE A 217 -2.37 -11.62 -15.12
C ILE A 217 -2.92 -10.87 -16.34
N VAL A 218 -2.56 -9.59 -16.50
CA VAL A 218 -2.98 -8.73 -17.61
C VAL A 218 -2.38 -9.17 -18.95
N GLU A 219 -1.20 -9.80 -18.90
CA GLU A 219 -0.45 -10.26 -20.07
C GLU A 219 -0.71 -11.74 -20.37
N CYS A 220 -1.46 -12.43 -19.51
CA CYS A 220 -1.71 -13.86 -19.64
C CYS A 220 -2.61 -14.14 -20.86
N LYS A 221 -2.01 -14.71 -21.90
CA LYS A 221 -2.71 -15.20 -23.09
C LYS A 221 -3.01 -16.70 -23.04
N GLU A 222 -2.54 -17.37 -22.00
CA GLU A 222 -2.70 -18.81 -21.82
C GLU A 222 -4.18 -19.19 -21.67
N ASP A 223 -4.58 -20.16 -22.48
CA ASP A 223 -5.87 -20.85 -22.44
C ASP A 223 -5.80 -22.19 -21.72
N ILE A 224 -4.60 -22.63 -21.34
CA ILE A 224 -4.32 -23.86 -20.61
C ILE A 224 -3.48 -23.57 -19.36
N THR A 225 -3.83 -24.22 -18.26
CA THR A 225 -3.08 -24.18 -16.99
C THR A 225 -1.83 -25.08 -17.04
N THR A 226 -0.91 -24.92 -16.09
CA THR A 226 0.27 -25.83 -15.96
C THR A 226 -0.09 -27.32 -15.85
N LYS A 227 -1.33 -27.66 -15.47
CA LYS A 227 -1.84 -29.03 -15.39
C LYS A 227 -2.52 -29.53 -16.67
N GLY A 228 -2.47 -28.78 -17.77
CA GLY A 228 -3.12 -29.16 -19.03
C GLY A 228 -4.64 -28.95 -19.04
N LYS A 229 -5.21 -28.32 -18.01
CA LYS A 229 -6.65 -28.00 -17.96
C LYS A 229 -6.93 -26.64 -18.57
N GLN A 230 -8.05 -26.48 -19.26
CA GLN A 230 -8.48 -25.20 -19.81
C GLN A 230 -8.64 -24.15 -18.69
N THR A 231 -8.23 -22.92 -18.95
CA THR A 231 -8.31 -21.84 -17.96
C THR A 231 -9.76 -21.45 -17.68
N PHE A 232 -10.14 -21.39 -16.41
CA PHE A 232 -11.50 -21.02 -16.00
C PHE A 232 -11.74 -19.51 -16.06
N ALA A 233 -10.70 -18.72 -15.82
CA ALA A 233 -10.76 -17.27 -15.79
C ALA A 233 -9.99 -16.64 -16.96
N LYS A 234 -10.31 -15.39 -17.28
CA LYS A 234 -9.54 -14.50 -18.17
C LYS A 234 -9.55 -13.09 -17.61
N PHE A 235 -8.61 -12.26 -18.05
CA PHE A 235 -8.56 -10.85 -17.65
C PHE A 235 -9.01 -9.97 -18.82
N ILE A 236 -10.10 -9.22 -18.66
CA ILE A 236 -10.62 -8.29 -19.67
C ILE A 236 -11.02 -6.98 -19.00
N ASN A 237 -10.80 -5.85 -19.67
CA ASN A 237 -11.23 -4.52 -19.21
C ASN A 237 -10.86 -4.21 -17.74
N GLY A 238 -9.66 -4.62 -17.29
CA GLY A 238 -9.20 -4.40 -15.92
C GLY A 238 -9.85 -5.32 -14.86
N GLN A 239 -10.62 -6.32 -15.28
CA GLN A 239 -11.32 -7.24 -14.39
C GLN A 239 -10.96 -8.69 -14.66
N LEU A 240 -10.86 -9.46 -13.57
CA LEU A 240 -10.82 -10.92 -13.64
C LEU A 240 -12.25 -11.42 -13.84
N VAL A 241 -12.49 -12.19 -14.90
CA VAL A 241 -13.83 -12.69 -15.24
C VAL A 241 -13.78 -14.17 -15.56
N ARG A 242 -14.95 -14.82 -15.50
CA ARG A 242 -15.12 -16.20 -15.98
C ARG A 242 -15.01 -16.25 -17.50
N ARG A 243 -14.31 -17.26 -18.02
CA ARG A 243 -14.16 -17.45 -19.48
C ARG A 243 -15.49 -17.86 -20.15
N SER A 244 -16.41 -18.50 -19.41
CA SER A 244 -17.67 -19.03 -19.95
C SER A 244 -18.74 -17.96 -20.24
N ASN A 245 -18.80 -16.91 -19.44
CA ASN A 245 -19.92 -15.96 -19.44
C ASN A 245 -19.53 -14.54 -19.00
N ASP A 246 -18.23 -14.27 -18.89
CA ASP A 246 -17.68 -12.96 -18.51
C ASP A 246 -18.17 -12.42 -17.15
N ALA A 247 -18.73 -13.28 -16.30
CA ALA A 247 -19.13 -12.89 -14.96
C ALA A 247 -17.89 -12.54 -14.12
N PRO A 248 -17.88 -11.39 -13.41
CA PRO A 248 -16.70 -10.92 -12.72
C PRO A 248 -16.38 -11.81 -11.52
N LEU A 249 -15.09 -12.04 -11.33
CA LEU A 249 -14.51 -12.76 -10.21
C LEU A 249 -13.83 -11.77 -9.28
N CYS A 250 -13.97 -11.99 -7.98
CA CYS A 250 -13.32 -11.15 -7.00
C CYS A 250 -11.81 -11.44 -6.96
N ILE A 251 -11.01 -10.45 -7.33
CA ILE A 251 -9.54 -10.54 -7.28
C ILE A 251 -9.08 -10.66 -5.82
N LEU A 252 -9.67 -9.90 -4.90
CA LEU A 252 -9.31 -9.97 -3.48
C LEU A 252 -9.60 -11.35 -2.88
N PHE A 253 -10.70 -11.99 -3.28
CA PHE A 253 -10.97 -13.37 -2.92
C PHE A 253 -9.86 -14.27 -3.47
N ASN A 254 -9.53 -14.20 -4.76
CA ASN A 254 -8.54 -15.09 -5.39
C ASN A 254 -7.09 -14.89 -4.90
N LEU A 255 -6.77 -13.71 -4.37
CA LEU A 255 -5.50 -13.41 -3.71
C LEU A 255 -5.43 -13.91 -2.25
N ASN A 256 -6.55 -14.34 -1.67
CA ASN A 256 -6.67 -14.56 -0.24
C ASN A 256 -6.00 -15.85 0.23
N LEU A 257 -4.91 -15.72 0.99
CA LEU A 257 -4.14 -16.81 1.57
C LEU A 257 -4.59 -17.17 3.01
N THR A 258 -5.90 -17.13 3.31
CA THR A 258 -6.57 -17.75 4.49
C THR A 258 -6.84 -16.94 5.78
N ARG A 259 -6.86 -15.60 5.83
CA ARG A 259 -7.12 -14.91 7.14
C ARG A 259 -8.12 -13.75 7.22
N LYS A 260 -8.67 -13.23 6.11
CA LYS A 260 -9.86 -12.36 6.17
C LYS A 260 -10.79 -12.70 5.01
N PRO A 261 -12.00 -13.29 5.23
CA PRO A 261 -12.93 -13.51 4.13
C PRO A 261 -13.22 -12.17 3.46
N CYS A 262 -13.17 -12.13 2.13
CA CYS A 262 -13.56 -10.95 1.39
C CYS A 262 -14.96 -10.55 1.88
N LYS A 263 -15.08 -9.37 2.51
CA LYS A 263 -16.38 -8.83 2.95
C LYS A 263 -17.16 -8.67 1.64
N HIS A 264 -18.33 -9.32 1.52
CA HIS A 264 -19.09 -9.48 0.27
C HIS A 264 -19.70 -8.17 -0.26
N THR A 265 -19.02 -7.03 -0.06
CA THR A 265 -19.45 -5.67 -0.39
C THR A 265 -19.28 -5.32 -1.87
N HIS A 266 -18.74 -6.22 -2.69
CA HIS A 266 -18.69 -6.07 -4.15
C HIS A 266 -19.83 -6.87 -4.78
N ALA A 267 -21.03 -6.29 -4.83
CA ALA A 267 -22.29 -6.95 -5.17
C ALA A 267 -22.32 -7.72 -6.51
N THR A 268 -21.40 -7.43 -7.44
CA THR A 268 -21.34 -8.07 -8.76
C THR A 268 -20.33 -9.20 -8.87
N SER A 269 -19.31 -9.26 -8.01
CA SER A 269 -18.14 -10.14 -8.20
C SER A 269 -18.27 -11.45 -7.43
N GLN A 270 -18.07 -12.58 -8.11
CA GLN A 270 -18.20 -13.92 -7.54
C GLN A 270 -16.94 -14.33 -6.75
N HIS A 271 -17.14 -15.00 -5.62
CA HIS A 271 -16.09 -15.61 -4.81
C HIS A 271 -15.83 -17.05 -5.26
N LEU A 272 -15.27 -17.20 -6.47
CA LEU A 272 -14.88 -18.49 -7.04
C LEU A 272 -13.40 -18.51 -7.32
N CYS A 273 -12.77 -19.66 -7.07
CA CYS A 273 -11.37 -19.91 -7.40
C CYS A 273 -11.15 -19.77 -8.91
N SER A 274 -10.22 -18.92 -9.33
CA SER A 274 -9.93 -18.67 -10.73
C SER A 274 -9.27 -19.86 -11.44
N PHE A 275 -8.78 -20.85 -10.68
CA PHE A 275 -8.19 -22.07 -11.23
C PHE A 275 -9.18 -23.22 -11.41
N CYS A 276 -10.13 -23.40 -10.50
CA CYS A 276 -10.99 -24.59 -10.46
C CYS A 276 -12.48 -24.30 -10.33
N SER A 277 -12.89 -23.04 -10.26
CA SER A 277 -14.28 -22.58 -10.08
C SER A 277 -14.94 -22.87 -8.71
N GLU A 278 -14.25 -23.52 -7.78
CA GLU A 278 -14.78 -23.81 -6.45
C GLU A 278 -14.87 -22.55 -5.57
N SER A 279 -15.92 -22.44 -4.75
CA SER A 279 -16.07 -21.37 -3.77
C SER A 279 -15.40 -21.65 -2.43
N ALA A 280 -14.96 -22.90 -2.21
CA ALA A 280 -14.37 -23.35 -0.94
C ALA A 280 -13.00 -22.72 -0.65
N HIS A 281 -12.30 -22.25 -1.68
CA HIS A 281 -10.94 -21.72 -1.55
C HIS A 281 -10.62 -20.68 -2.62
N ALA A 282 -9.59 -19.89 -2.36
CA ALA A 282 -9.05 -18.92 -3.30
C ALA A 282 -7.93 -19.52 -4.16
N ALA A 283 -7.66 -18.93 -5.32
CA ALA A 283 -6.60 -19.39 -6.21
C ALA A 283 -5.22 -19.48 -5.51
N LEU A 284 -4.82 -18.45 -4.76
CA LEU A 284 -3.51 -18.45 -4.12
C LEU A 284 -3.37 -19.38 -2.91
N THR A 285 -4.46 -19.96 -2.36
CA THR A 285 -4.30 -21.02 -1.34
C THR A 285 -3.71 -22.30 -1.91
N ARG A 286 -3.67 -22.43 -3.26
CA ARG A 286 -3.15 -23.58 -3.99
C ARG A 286 -3.82 -24.91 -3.65
N LEU A 287 -5.01 -24.90 -3.05
CA LEU A 287 -5.74 -26.13 -2.66
C LEU A 287 -6.28 -26.95 -3.84
N CYS A 288 -6.34 -26.37 -5.04
CA CYS A 288 -6.72 -27.07 -6.28
C CYS A 288 -5.55 -27.32 -7.25
N ILE A 289 -4.35 -26.82 -6.90
CA ILE A 289 -3.11 -27.02 -7.66
C ILE A 289 -2.31 -28.16 -7.04
#